data_AF-A0A928WWD2-F1
#
_entry.id   AF-A0A928WWD2-F1
#
_cell.length_a   1.000
_cell.length_b   1.000
_cell.length_c   1.000
_cell.angle_alpha   90.00
_cell.angle_beta   90.00
_cell.angle_gamma   90.00
#
_symmetry.space_group_name_H-M   'P 1'
#
loop_
_entity.id
_entity.type
_entity.pdbx_description
1 polymer ?
#
loop_
_entity_poly.entity_id
_entity_poly.type
_entity_poly.pdbx_seq_one_letter_code
_entity_poly.pdbx_strand_id
1 'polypeptide(L)'
;MKLIELKSKVYQLAKVTTSKQLKAQYQEIKPLDLRYKASWEKALAQLQHASKSKGQTPLKQIDTESTDFKEWLSKPPSEYKELFADAGAALASFGKKLDQTKKLTKTAKAMAASLDEFAEATVEEAQRLISTD
;
A
#
# COMPACT_ATOMS: atom_id res chain seq x y z
N MET A 1 -43.02 -0.44 3.90
CA MET A 1 -42.45 -1.57 4.67
C MET A 1 -43.09 -1.68 6.04
N LYS A 2 -43.31 -2.90 6.50
CA LYS A 2 -43.70 -3.21 7.88
C LYS A 2 -42.48 -3.09 8.80
N LEU A 3 -42.70 -2.77 10.08
CA LEU A 3 -41.61 -2.55 11.05
C LEU A 3 -40.68 -3.78 11.20
N ILE A 4 -41.25 -4.98 11.07
CA ILE A 4 -40.52 -6.26 11.16
C ILE A 4 -39.55 -6.41 9.98
N GLU A 5 -39.99 -6.10 8.77
CA GLU A 5 -39.16 -6.13 7.55
C GLU A 5 -38.01 -5.13 7.66
N LEU A 6 -38.29 -3.94 8.19
CA LEU A 6 -37.33 -2.86 8.35
C LEU A 6 -36.22 -3.23 9.36
N LYS A 7 -36.60 -3.81 10.50
CA LYS A 7 -35.66 -4.36 11.49
C LYS A 7 -34.78 -5.46 10.90
N SER A 8 -35.40 -6.41 10.19
CA SER A 8 -34.68 -7.52 9.54
C SER A 8 -33.65 -6.99 8.55
N LYS A 9 -34.03 -6.04 7.69
CA LYS A 9 -33.11 -5.42 6.72
C LYS A 9 -31.96 -4.68 7.39
N VAL A 10 -32.23 -3.91 8.45
CA VAL A 10 -31.18 -3.19 9.20
C VAL A 10 -30.19 -4.15 9.85
N TYR A 11 -30.69 -5.22 10.46
CA TYR A 11 -29.87 -6.26 11.08
C TYR A 11 -29.03 -7.05 10.07
N GLN A 12 -29.61 -7.43 8.94
CA GLN A 12 -28.89 -8.07 7.84
C GLN A 12 -27.79 -7.16 7.28
N LEU A 13 -28.09 -5.88 7.06
CA LEU A 13 -27.15 -4.94 6.45
C LEU A 13 -26.00 -4.57 7.40
N ALA A 14 -26.27 -4.49 8.71
CA ALA A 14 -25.24 -4.27 9.73
C ALA A 14 -24.53 -5.55 10.21
N LYS A 15 -24.99 -6.74 9.78
CA LYS A 15 -24.52 -8.06 10.27
C LYS A 15 -24.61 -8.21 11.80
N VAL A 16 -25.70 -7.72 12.40
CA VAL A 16 -25.95 -7.77 13.86
C VAL A 16 -27.30 -8.41 14.15
N THR A 17 -27.46 -8.99 15.34
CA THR A 17 -28.73 -9.64 15.74
C THR A 17 -29.52 -8.81 16.74
N THR A 18 -28.91 -7.78 17.34
CA THR A 18 -29.53 -6.96 18.38
C THR A 18 -29.33 -5.46 18.15
N SER A 19 -30.29 -4.66 18.64
CA SER A 19 -30.19 -3.20 18.64
C SER A 19 -29.03 -2.67 19.48
N LYS A 20 -28.60 -3.41 20.51
CA LYS A 20 -27.41 -3.07 21.31
C LYS A 20 -26.12 -3.17 20.48
N GLN A 21 -25.96 -4.26 19.72
CA GLN A 21 -24.82 -4.44 18.80
C GLN A 21 -24.84 -3.38 17.70
N LEU A 22 -26.01 -3.08 17.15
CA LEU A 22 -26.17 -2.03 16.13
C LEU A 22 -25.66 -0.66 16.62
N LYS A 23 -26.03 -0.26 17.84
CA LYS A 23 -25.60 1.01 18.45
C LYS A 23 -24.13 1.01 18.87
N ALA A 24 -23.55 -0.15 19.17
CA ALA A 24 -22.13 -0.27 19.46
C ALA A 24 -21.28 -0.10 18.20
N GLN A 25 -21.74 -0.66 17.07
CA GLN A 25 -21.01 -0.66 15.80
C GLN A 25 -21.16 0.65 15.02
N TYR A 26 -22.28 1.36 15.18
CA TYR A 26 -22.57 2.59 14.46
C TYR A 26 -22.96 3.71 15.44
N GLN A 27 -22.01 4.61 15.72
CA GLN A 27 -22.22 5.75 16.63
C GLN A 27 -23.36 6.67 16.17
N GLU A 28 -23.57 6.82 14.87
CA GLU A 28 -24.64 7.64 14.29
C GLU A 28 -26.05 7.10 14.58
N ILE A 29 -26.17 5.80 14.89
CA ILE A 29 -27.43 5.13 15.24
C ILE A 29 -27.68 5.16 16.76
N LYS A 30 -26.64 5.45 17.55
CA LYS A 30 -26.72 5.52 19.02
C LYS A 30 -27.83 6.47 19.52
N PRO A 31 -28.00 7.70 19.00
CA PRO A 31 -29.04 8.63 19.47
C PRO A 31 -30.46 8.26 18.97
N LEU A 32 -30.61 7.34 18.02
CA LEU A 32 -31.92 6.98 17.48
C LEU A 32 -32.72 6.13 18.47
N ASP A 33 -33.99 6.49 18.67
CA ASP A 33 -34.93 5.67 19.45
C ASP A 33 -35.56 4.60 18.55
N LEU A 34 -35.00 3.39 18.62
CA LEU A 34 -35.38 2.20 17.84
C LEU A 34 -36.69 1.54 18.30
N ARG A 35 -37.53 2.24 19.06
CA ARG A 35 -38.94 1.87 19.28
C ARG A 35 -39.81 2.30 18.10
N TYR A 36 -39.47 3.40 17.43
CA TYR A 36 -40.27 3.99 16.37
C TYR A 36 -39.82 3.59 14.98
N LYS A 37 -40.79 3.38 14.08
CA LYS A 37 -40.55 3.04 12.67
C LYS A 37 -39.67 4.08 11.96
N ALA A 38 -39.93 5.37 12.17
CA ALA A 38 -39.14 6.45 11.56
C ALA A 38 -37.65 6.39 11.92
N SER A 39 -37.33 5.99 13.15
CA SER A 39 -35.94 5.81 13.59
C SER A 39 -35.24 4.64 12.90
N TRP A 40 -35.97 3.57 12.61
CA TRP A 40 -35.45 2.45 11.83
C TRP A 40 -35.24 2.80 10.35
N GLU A 41 -36.08 3.66 9.78
CA GLU A 41 -35.91 4.17 8.41
C GLU A 41 -34.68 5.07 8.32
N LYS A 42 -34.48 5.95 9.31
CA LYS A 42 -33.26 6.75 9.45
C LYS A 42 -32.01 5.90 9.64
N ALA A 43 -32.07 4.88 10.49
CA ALA A 43 -30.96 3.95 10.70
C ALA A 43 -30.63 3.18 9.41
N LEU A 44 -31.65 2.73 8.67
CA LEU A 44 -31.47 2.06 7.37
C LEU A 44 -30.84 3.00 6.35
N ALA A 45 -31.28 4.25 6.26
CA ALA A 45 -30.68 5.25 5.38
C ALA A 45 -29.21 5.52 5.75
N GLN A 46 -28.91 5.73 7.04
CA GLN A 46 -27.53 5.91 7.53
C GLN A 46 -26.64 4.70 7.21
N LEU A 47 -27.14 3.48 7.41
CA LEU A 47 -26.39 2.28 7.06
C LEU A 47 -26.21 2.10 5.56
N GLN A 48 -27.20 2.47 4.74
CA GLN A 48 -27.05 2.48 3.29
C GLN A 48 -26.06 3.53 2.83
N HIS A 49 -26.04 4.72 3.45
CA HIS A 49 -25.05 5.75 3.18
C HIS A 49 -23.65 5.33 3.64
N ALA A 50 -23.50 4.75 4.82
CA ALA A 50 -22.24 4.20 5.32
C ALA A 50 -21.76 2.99 4.49
N SER A 51 -22.69 2.17 3.97
CA SER A 51 -22.39 1.09 3.04
C SER A 51 -21.99 1.59 1.65
N LYS A 52 -22.51 2.76 1.23
CA LYS A 52 -22.13 3.43 -0.02
C LYS A 52 -20.84 4.23 0.12
N SER A 53 -20.54 4.82 1.28
CA SER A 53 -19.29 5.54 1.53
C SER A 53 -18.13 4.61 1.87
N LYS A 54 -18.40 3.41 2.43
CA LYS A 54 -17.46 2.27 2.40
C LYS A 54 -17.43 1.54 1.05
N GLY A 55 -18.13 2.08 0.04
CA GLY A 55 -18.34 1.52 -1.29
C GLY A 55 -18.16 2.51 -2.45
N GLN A 56 -17.25 3.49 -2.30
CA GLN A 56 -16.67 4.31 -3.36
C GLN A 56 -15.24 4.65 -2.90
N THR A 57 -14.16 3.96 -3.27
CA THR A 57 -13.77 3.22 -4.47
C THR A 57 -14.61 1.98 -4.80
N PRO A 58 -14.88 1.69 -6.09
CA PRO A 58 -15.65 0.51 -6.49
C PRO A 58 -14.78 -0.75 -6.31
N LEU A 59 -14.76 -1.30 -5.09
CA LEU A 59 -14.35 -2.68 -4.85
C LEU A 59 -15.54 -3.60 -5.19
N LYS A 60 -15.51 -4.09 -6.43
CA LYS A 60 -16.23 -5.27 -6.91
C LYS A 60 -16.10 -6.39 -5.88
N GLN A 61 -17.20 -7.11 -5.62
CA GLN A 61 -17.23 -8.29 -4.75
C GLN A 61 -16.10 -9.25 -5.14
N ILE A 62 -15.17 -9.51 -4.22
CA ILE A 62 -14.31 -10.69 -4.30
C ILE A 62 -15.17 -11.85 -3.81
N ASP A 63 -15.97 -12.38 -4.72
CA ASP A 63 -16.50 -13.73 -4.57
C ASP A 63 -15.30 -14.68 -4.65
N THR A 64 -15.27 -15.64 -3.73
CA THR A 64 -14.24 -16.67 -3.57
C THR A 64 -14.24 -17.70 -4.71
N GLU A 65 -14.17 -17.24 -5.96
CA GLU A 65 -13.65 -18.01 -7.09
C GLU A 65 -12.62 -17.17 -7.84
N SER A 66 -11.42 -17.74 -7.95
CA SER A 66 -10.16 -17.17 -8.43
C SER A 66 -10.15 -16.74 -9.93
N THR A 67 -11.28 -16.31 -10.48
CA THR A 67 -11.45 -15.98 -11.90
C THR A 67 -11.24 -14.48 -12.15
N ASP A 68 -11.80 -13.62 -11.31
CA ASP A 68 -11.76 -12.14 -11.50
C ASP A 68 -10.32 -11.60 -11.35
N PHE A 69 -9.50 -12.18 -10.47
CA PHE A 69 -8.09 -11.79 -10.32
C PHE A 69 -7.20 -12.30 -11.46
N LYS A 70 -7.42 -13.52 -11.95
CA LYS A 70 -6.67 -14.05 -13.12
C LYS A 70 -7.02 -13.28 -14.39
N GLU A 71 -8.27 -12.89 -14.54
CA GLU A 71 -8.75 -12.07 -15.64
C GLU A 71 -8.18 -10.65 -15.55
N TRP A 72 -8.15 -10.06 -14.35
CA TRP A 72 -7.48 -8.80 -14.06
C TRP A 72 -5.98 -8.84 -14.36
N LEU A 73 -5.26 -9.90 -13.99
CA LEU A 73 -3.84 -10.09 -14.32
C LEU A 73 -3.60 -10.16 -15.82
N SER A 74 -4.54 -10.78 -16.55
CA SER A 74 -4.44 -10.98 -18.00
C SER A 74 -4.81 -9.72 -18.78
N LYS A 75 -5.73 -8.89 -18.25
CA LYS A 75 -6.17 -7.62 -18.83
C LYS A 75 -6.38 -6.57 -17.73
N PRO A 76 -5.31 -5.97 -17.20
CA PRO A 76 -5.45 -4.93 -16.19
C PRO A 76 -6.18 -3.72 -16.78
N PRO A 77 -7.09 -3.07 -16.03
CA PRO A 77 -7.78 -1.86 -16.47
C PRO A 77 -6.79 -0.78 -16.92
N SER A 78 -7.12 -0.05 -17.98
CA SER A 78 -6.22 0.91 -18.63
C SER A 78 -5.74 2.03 -17.71
N GLU A 79 -6.55 2.40 -16.72
CA GLU A 79 -6.25 3.42 -15.72
C GLU A 79 -4.97 3.11 -14.90
N TYR A 80 -4.60 1.83 -14.78
CA TYR A 80 -3.40 1.42 -14.05
C TYR A 80 -2.18 1.22 -14.96
N LYS A 81 -2.36 1.18 -16.29
CA LYS A 81 -1.25 0.94 -17.22
C LYS A 81 -0.17 2.01 -17.11
N GLU A 82 -0.55 3.27 -16.99
CA GLU A 82 0.40 4.37 -16.84
C GLU A 82 1.15 4.28 -15.50
N LEU A 83 0.43 4.01 -14.40
CA LEU A 83 1.05 3.83 -13.07
C LEU A 83 2.08 2.70 -13.05
N PHE A 84 1.78 1.56 -13.68
CA PHE A 84 2.72 0.44 -13.77
C PHE A 84 3.85 0.70 -14.76
N ALA A 85 3.61 1.45 -15.85
CA ALA A 85 4.65 1.88 -16.76
C ALA A 85 5.66 2.81 -16.07
N ASP A 86 5.17 3.79 -15.31
CA ASP A 86 5.98 4.71 -14.52
C ASP A 86 6.75 3.99 -13.43
N ALA A 87 6.11 3.08 -12.70
CA ALA A 87 6.77 2.24 -11.70
C ALA A 87 7.86 1.37 -12.33
N GLY A 88 7.59 0.76 -13.49
CA GLY A 88 8.55 -0.03 -14.25
C GLY A 88 9.74 0.80 -14.73
N ALA A 89 9.48 2.00 -15.27
CA ALA A 89 10.51 2.93 -15.72
C ALA A 89 11.39 3.43 -14.56
N ALA A 90 10.77 3.78 -13.43
CA ALA A 90 11.48 4.18 -12.21
C ALA A 90 12.37 3.05 -11.68
N LEU A 91 11.85 1.82 -11.63
CA LEU A 91 12.60 0.65 -11.17
C LEU A 91 13.79 0.33 -12.10
N ALA A 92 13.59 0.40 -13.42
CA ALA A 92 14.65 0.20 -14.40
C ALA A 92 15.75 1.28 -14.30
N SER A 93 15.35 2.55 -14.11
CA SER A 93 16.27 3.67 -13.90
C SER A 93 17.06 3.51 -12.60
N PHE A 94 16.40 3.11 -11.52
CA PHE A 94 17.05 2.81 -10.24
C PHE A 94 18.06 1.67 -10.36
N GLY A 95 17.69 0.56 -11.02
CA GLY A 95 18.60 -0.56 -11.27
C GLY A 95 19.86 -0.13 -12.02
N LYS A 96 19.72 0.66 -13.08
CA LYS A 96 20.87 1.22 -13.82
C LYS A 96 21.77 2.08 -12.94
N LYS A 97 21.19 2.97 -12.13
CA LYS A 97 21.96 3.82 -11.20
C LYS A 97 22.69 3.00 -10.15
N LEU A 98 22.04 1.97 -9.60
CA LEU A 98 22.62 1.09 -8.61
C LEU A 98 23.82 0.31 -9.17
N ASP A 99 23.73 -0.18 -10.42
CA ASP A 99 24.85 -0.83 -11.10
C ASP A 99 26.01 0.14 -11.38
N GLN A 100 25.71 1.39 -11.75
CA GLN A 100 26.73 2.44 -11.89
C GLN A 100 27.42 2.74 -10.56
N THR A 101 26.66 2.88 -9.47
CA THR A 101 27.22 3.11 -8.13
C THR A 101 28.11 1.96 -7.69
N LYS A 102 27.71 0.70 -7.94
CA LYS A 102 28.56 -0.47 -7.65
C LYS A 102 29.87 -0.42 -8.41
N LYS A 103 29.84 -0.07 -9.70
CA LYS A 103 31.06 0.09 -10.51
C LYS A 103 31.95 1.20 -9.95
N LEU A 104 31.37 2.37 -9.68
CA LEU A 104 32.10 3.52 -9.15
C LEU A 104 32.74 3.19 -7.79
N THR A 105 32.02 2.48 -6.92
CA THR A 105 32.54 2.06 -5.61
C THR A 105 33.73 1.12 -5.75
N LYS A 106 33.67 0.17 -6.70
CA LYS A 106 34.81 -0.72 -6.99
C LYS A 106 36.01 0.08 -7.50
N THR A 107 35.80 1.02 -8.40
CA THR A 107 36.86 1.89 -8.93
C THR A 107 37.48 2.75 -7.83
N ALA A 108 36.66 3.39 -6.98
CA ALA A 108 37.14 4.19 -5.87
C ALA A 108 37.99 3.36 -4.89
N LYS A 109 37.55 2.13 -4.58
CA LYS A 109 38.33 1.21 -3.74
C LYS A 109 39.67 0.82 -4.38
N ALA A 110 39.68 0.57 -5.69
CA ALA A 110 40.93 0.28 -6.41
C ALA A 110 41.87 1.49 -6.41
N MET A 111 41.35 2.70 -6.64
CA MET A 111 42.14 3.94 -6.59
C MET A 111 42.73 4.18 -5.19
N ALA A 112 41.95 3.96 -4.13
CA ALA A 112 42.45 4.08 -2.77
C ALA A 112 43.61 3.10 -2.49
N ALA A 113 43.47 1.84 -2.89
CA ALA A 113 44.53 0.86 -2.76
C ALA A 113 45.80 1.23 -3.56
N SER A 114 45.65 1.74 -4.79
CA SER A 114 46.77 2.22 -5.58
C SER A 114 47.46 3.45 -4.97
N LEU A 115 46.71 4.32 -4.30
CA LEU A 115 47.27 5.47 -3.59
C LEU A 115 48.06 5.04 -2.35
N ASP A 116 47.56 4.05 -1.60
CA ASP A 116 48.28 3.48 -0.45
C ASP A 116 49.59 2.83 -0.91
N GLU A 117 49.55 1.99 -1.96
CA GLU A 117 50.74 1.36 -2.54
C GLU A 117 51.77 2.39 -3.03
N PHE A 118 51.30 3.46 -3.70
CA PHE A 118 52.16 4.55 -4.14
C PHE A 118 52.81 5.30 -2.96
N ALA A 119 52.05 5.52 -1.89
CA ALA A 119 52.56 6.18 -0.69
C ALA A 119 53.64 5.34 0.01
N GLU A 120 53.42 4.03 0.16
CA GLU A 120 54.39 3.10 0.71
C GLU A 120 55.69 3.09 -0.12
N ALA A 121 55.59 2.94 -1.44
CA ALA A 121 56.75 2.96 -2.33
C ALA A 121 57.53 4.29 -2.27
N THR A 122 56.83 5.41 -2.10
CA THR A 122 57.47 6.73 -1.96
C THR A 122 58.24 6.85 -0.64
N VAL A 123 57.68 6.32 0.45
CA VAL A 123 58.35 6.30 1.76
C VAL A 123 59.59 5.40 1.72
N GLU A 124 59.48 4.21 1.13
CA GLU A 124 60.60 3.27 0.98
C GLU A 124 61.74 3.90 0.17
N GLU A 125 61.46 4.53 -0.97
CA GLU A 125 62.50 5.16 -1.79
C GLU A 125 63.15 6.35 -1.07
N ALA A 126 62.38 7.15 -0.34
CA ALA A 126 62.92 8.24 0.47
C ALA A 126 63.88 7.72 1.57
N GLN A 127 63.51 6.63 2.26
CA GLN A 127 64.38 6.00 3.24
C GLN A 127 65.66 5.44 2.62
N ARG A 128 65.57 4.86 1.42
CA ARG A 128 66.72 4.35 0.68
C ARG A 128 67.71 5.46 0.35
N LEU A 129 67.22 6.60 -0.16
CA LEU A 129 68.06 7.76 -0.47
C LEU A 129 68.77 8.30 0.78
N ILE A 130 68.09 8.40 1.93
CA ILE A 130 68.69 8.82 3.21
C ILE A 130 69.78 7.85 3.68
N SER A 131 69.63 6.55 3.40
CA SER A 131 70.55 5.51 3.87
C SER A 131 71.76 5.29 2.93
N THR A 132 71.80 5.97 1.78
CA THR A 132 72.87 5.82 0.77
C THR A 132 73.88 6.99 0.79
N ASP A 133 73.64 8.00 1.65
CA ASP A 133 74.61 9.04 2.06
C ASP A 133 75.30 8.62 3.38
#